data_AF-A0A926W3U2-F1
#
_entry.id   AF-A0A926W3U2-F1
#
_cell.length_a   1.000
_cell.length_b   1.000
_cell.length_c   1.000
_cell.angle_alpha   90.00
_cell.angle_beta   90.00
_cell.angle_gamma   90.00
#
_symmetry.space_group_name_H-M   'P 1'
#
loop_
_entity.id
_entity.type
_entity.pdbx_description
1 polymer ?
#
loop_
_entity_poly.entity_id
_entity_poly.type
_entity_poly.pdbx_seq_one_letter_code
_entity_poly.pdbx_strand_id
1 'polypeptide(L)' 'MSTETENTPVQPKEPQTSALPPSDLNPSFGWTRYAETINGRFAMIGFTALLILEFVTHQDFFTWVGLR' A
#
# COMPACT_ATOMS: atom_id res chain seq x y z
N MET A 1 40.05 6.74 36.41
CA MET A 1 39.65 5.37 36.03
C MET A 1 38.41 5.51 35.16
N SER A 2 38.53 5.27 33.85
CA SER A 2 37.42 5.25 32.87
C SER A 2 36.36 4.22 33.29
N THR A 3 35.07 4.41 32.97
CA THR A 3 34.50 3.90 31.70
C THR A 3 33.33 4.75 31.17
N GLU A 4 33.32 4.90 29.83
CA GLU A 4 32.18 5.22 28.95
C GLU A 4 30.97 4.30 29.24
N THR A 5 29.71 4.70 29.05
CA THR A 5 28.86 4.55 27.83
C THR A 5 27.43 4.73 28.41
N GLU A 6 26.44 5.45 27.88
CA GLU A 6 25.94 5.51 26.52
C GLU A 6 25.06 6.77 26.40
N ASN A 7 25.27 7.49 25.32
CA ASN A 7 24.51 8.64 24.89
C ASN A 7 23.17 8.15 24.32
N THR A 8 22.07 8.28 25.06
CA THR A 8 20.72 8.24 24.45
C THR A 8 20.05 9.59 24.64
N PRO A 9 20.10 10.47 23.64
CA PRO A 9 19.28 11.65 23.61
C PRO A 9 18.05 11.39 22.72
N VAL A 10 16.95 12.10 23.02
CA VAL A 10 15.89 12.50 22.06
C VAL A 10 14.77 11.44 21.83
N GLN A 11 13.45 11.65 21.92
CA GLN A 11 12.55 12.75 22.30
C GLN A 11 11.13 12.19 22.58
N PRO A 12 10.28 12.86 23.37
CA PRO A 12 8.87 12.53 23.61
C PRO A 12 7.93 12.74 22.40
N LYS A 13 7.15 11.69 22.07
CA LYS A 13 5.78 11.66 21.50
C LYS A 13 5.32 12.90 20.68
N GLU A 14 5.62 12.92 19.39
CA GLU A 14 5.00 13.80 18.39
C GLU A 14 3.75 13.13 17.78
N PRO A 15 2.62 13.81 17.55
CA PRO A 15 1.45 13.23 16.90
C PRO A 15 1.72 13.08 15.40
N GLN A 16 2.30 11.94 15.03
CA GLN A 16 2.68 11.65 13.65
C GLN A 16 1.43 11.34 12.81
N THR A 17 1.03 12.33 12.04
CA THR A 17 0.25 12.22 10.81
C THR A 17 0.64 10.97 10.02
N SER A 18 -0.31 10.04 9.86
CA SER A 18 -0.45 9.10 8.73
C SER A 18 0.86 8.64 8.04
N ALA A 19 1.78 8.04 8.77
CA ALA A 19 2.91 7.31 8.19
C ALA A 19 3.06 6.00 8.94
N LEU A 20 2.91 4.89 8.22
CA LEU A 20 3.20 3.54 8.72
C LEU A 20 4.59 3.53 9.38
N PRO A 21 4.78 2.82 10.50
CA PRO A 21 6.07 2.76 11.17
C PRO A 21 7.15 2.25 10.19
N PRO A 22 8.41 2.75 10.26
CA PRO A 22 9.48 2.42 9.32
C PRO A 22 9.87 0.92 9.31
N SER A 23 9.29 0.12 10.21
CA SER A 23 9.43 -1.34 10.30
C SER A 23 8.66 -2.12 9.24
N ASP A 24 7.66 -1.52 8.57
CA ASP A 24 6.78 -2.22 7.62
C ASP A 24 7.26 -2.19 6.16
N LEU A 25 8.44 -1.59 5.91
CA LEU A 25 9.06 -1.51 4.58
C LEU A 25 9.83 -2.77 4.18
N ASN A 26 9.90 -3.79 5.04
CA ASN A 26 10.51 -5.05 4.65
C ASN A 26 9.54 -5.80 3.70
N PRO A 27 9.92 -6.06 2.44
CA PRO A 27 9.07 -6.77 1.49
C PRO A 27 8.92 -8.22 1.95
N SER A 28 7.87 -8.46 2.74
CA SER A 28 7.56 -9.77 3.29
C SER A 28 6.36 -10.36 2.56
N PHE A 29 6.52 -11.60 2.10
CA PHE A 29 5.47 -12.37 1.44
C PHE A 29 4.56 -13.01 2.49
N GLY A 30 3.25 -12.74 2.41
CA GLY A 30 2.25 -13.24 3.35
C GLY A 30 1.09 -12.25 3.54
N TRP A 31 0.30 -12.44 4.60
CA TRP A 31 -0.77 -11.52 5.03
C TRP A 31 -0.18 -10.30 5.74
N THR A 32 0.66 -9.54 5.03
CA THR A 32 1.34 -8.36 5.57
C THR A 32 0.62 -7.09 5.11
N ARG A 33 0.76 -6.00 5.87
CA ARG A 33 0.24 -4.67 5.48
C ARG A 33 0.80 -4.18 4.14
N TYR A 34 2.05 -4.54 3.86
CA TYR A 34 2.69 -4.29 2.57
C TYR A 34 1.94 -5.01 1.43
N ALA A 35 1.61 -6.30 1.60
CA ALA A 35 0.84 -7.06 0.63
C ALA A 35 -0.57 -6.49 0.43
N GLU A 36 -1.27 -6.12 1.51
CA GLU A 36 -2.59 -5.46 1.43
C GLU A 36 -2.53 -4.16 0.62
N THR A 37 -1.53 -3.31 0.87
CA THR A 37 -1.35 -2.04 0.19
C THR A 37 -1.06 -2.23 -1.30
N ILE A 38 -0.17 -3.16 -1.62
CA ILE A 38 0.20 -3.47 -3.01
C ILE A 38 -0.99 -4.06 -3.77
N ASN A 39 -1.73 -4.99 -3.17
CA ASN A 39 -2.95 -5.56 -3.76
C ASN A 39 -4.02 -4.48 -3.99
N GLY A 40 -4.22 -3.59 -3.03
CA GLY A 40 -5.13 -2.45 -3.17
C GLY A 40 -4.75 -1.52 -4.32
N ARG A 41 -3.46 -1.25 -4.52
CA ARG A 41 -2.97 -0.43 -5.65
C ARG A 41 -3.20 -1.09 -6.99
N PHE A 42 -2.94 -2.40 -7.09
CA PHE A 42 -3.24 -3.15 -8.30
C PHE A 42 -4.74 -3.18 -8.60
N ALA A 43 -5.59 -3.29 -7.58
CA ALA A 43 -7.04 -3.23 -7.76
C ALA A 43 -7.51 -1.87 -8.30
N MET A 44 -6.99 -0.75 -7.77
CA MET A 44 -7.31 0.58 -8.29
C MET A 44 -6.88 0.74 -9.75
N ILE A 45 -5.67 0.32 -10.10
CA ILE A 45 -5.16 0.38 -11.47
C ILE A 45 -6.01 -0.51 -12.40
N GLY A 46 -6.33 -1.73 -11.97
CA GLY A 46 -7.18 -2.65 -12.73
C GLY A 46 -8.57 -2.08 -12.98
N PHE A 47 -9.18 -1.48 -11.97
CA PHE A 47 -10.49 -0.82 -12.12
C PHE A 47 -10.44 0.38 -13.08
N THR A 48 -9.44 1.25 -12.95
CA THR A 48 -9.27 2.38 -13.90
C THR A 48 -9.01 1.89 -15.32
N ALA A 49 -8.20 0.85 -15.48
CA ALA A 49 -7.94 0.25 -16.79
C ALA A 49 -9.22 -0.32 -17.42
N LEU A 50 -10.10 -0.96 -16.62
CA LEU A 50 -11.40 -1.45 -17.09
C LEU A 50 -12.29 -0.30 -17.58
N LEU A 51 -12.39 0.81 -16.83
CA LEU A 51 -13.16 1.98 -17.24
C LEU A 51 -12.63 2.59 -18.56
N ILE A 52 -11.31 2.68 -18.70
CA ILE A 52 -10.69 3.18 -19.94
C ILE A 52 -10.98 2.23 -21.10
N LEU A 53 -10.88 0.92 -20.88
CA LEU A 53 -11.13 -0.09 -21.89
C LEU A 53 -12.59 -0.06 -22.36
N GLU A 54 -13.53 0.06 -21.43
CA GLU A 54 -14.96 0.23 -21.71
C GLU A 54 -15.20 1.48 -22.55
N PHE A 55 -14.60 2.61 -22.18
CA PHE A 55 -14.71 3.87 -22.91
C PHE A 55 -14.15 3.78 -24.34
N VAL A 56 -13.01 3.12 -24.54
CA VAL A 56 -12.38 2.99 -25.86
C VAL A 56 -13.10 1.97 -26.74
N THR A 57 -13.54 0.85 -26.16
CA THR A 57 -14.15 -0.26 -26.90
C THR A 57 -15.65 -0.05 -27.12
N HIS A 58 -16.29 0.83 -26.33
CA HIS A 58 -17.74 1.03 -26.28
C HIS A 58 -18.53 -0.28 -26.04
N GLN A 59 -17.88 -1.28 -25.46
CA GLN A 59 -18.45 -2.59 -25.21
C GLN A 59 -18.27 -2.92 -23.73
N ASP A 60 -19.41 -3.08 -23.05
CA ASP A 60 -19.43 -3.36 -21.62
C ASP A 60 -18.74 -4.70 -21.31
N PHE A 61 -17.78 -4.66 -20.39
CA PHE A 61 -17.17 -5.86 -19.82
C PHE A 61 -18.24 -6.82 -19.26
N PHE A 62 -19.37 -6.30 -18.77
CA PHE A 62 -20.52 -7.07 -18.31
C PHE A 62 -21.10 -7.98 -19.39
N THR A 63 -21.13 -7.53 -20.65
CA THR A 63 -21.58 -8.33 -21.80
C THR A 63 -20.67 -9.54 -22.02
N TRP A 64 -19.37 -9.40 -21.74
CA TRP A 64 -18.38 -10.50 -21.86
C TRP A 64 -18.42 -11.47 -20.67
N VAL A 65 -18.70 -10.98 -19.45
CA VAL A 65 -18.92 -11.81 -18.24
C VAL A 65 -20.30 -12.49 -18.23
N GLY A 66 -21.17 -12.18 -19.19
CA GLY A 66 -22.48 -12.83 -19.36
C GLY A 66 -23.60 -12.24 -18.50
N LEU A 67 -23.39 -11.06 -17.92
CA LEU A 67 -24.42 -10.27 -17.24
C LEU A 67 -25.04 -9.34 -18.29
N ARG A 68 -26.25 -9.68 -18.75
CA ARG A 68 -27.10 -8.83 -19.59
C ARG A 68 -28.31 -8.36 -18.80
#